data_AF-A0A932PBJ7-F1
#
_entry.id   AF-A0A932PBJ7-F1
#
_cell.length_a   1.000
_cell.length_b   1.000
_cell.length_c   1.000
_cell.angle_alpha   90.00
_cell.angle_beta   90.00
_cell.angle_gamma   90.00
#
_symmetry.space_group_name_H-M   'P 1'
#
loop_
_entity.id
_entity.type
_entity.pdbx_description
1 polymer ?
#
loop_
_entity_poly.entity_id
_entity_poly.type
_entity_poly.pdbx_seq_one_letter_code
_entity_poly.pdbx_strand_id
1 'polypeptide(L)'
;MLRWILVVLLTASSVAAAEDSVKTVYSEAFKKGPTKITELTLDVTLTAEKPKQEFKILDSFGRPRYILRFIPDIPVGDTKILGWFVRLADAHHRIYDSVLPASPDVSRDSQQLWWIDAKPYAKTVLQSRRVFKVEQFYCVVQVKDVKRLIPDRPYVNQMDIAVNFTNTKP
;
A
#
# COMPACT_ATOMS: atom_id res chain seq x y z
N MET A 1 -58.31 42.54 -2.86
CA MET A 1 -57.89 42.05 -4.19
C MET A 1 -56.37 42.09 -4.26
N LEU A 2 -55.74 41.09 -4.89
CA LEU A 2 -54.28 40.87 -5.12
C LEU A 2 -53.46 40.60 -3.82
N ARG A 3 -53.06 39.38 -3.41
CA ARG A 3 -52.36 38.26 -4.09
C ARG A 3 -51.04 38.66 -4.75
N TRP A 4 -49.93 38.59 -4.00
CA TRP A 4 -48.59 38.32 -4.54
C TRP A 4 -47.84 37.40 -3.58
N ILE A 5 -47.71 36.14 -4.01
CA ILE A 5 -46.91 35.09 -3.40
C ILE A 5 -45.51 35.24 -3.99
N LEU A 6 -44.49 35.41 -3.15
CA LEU A 6 -43.09 35.38 -3.57
C LEU A 6 -42.46 34.11 -3.01
N VAL A 7 -42.45 33.04 -3.82
CA VAL A 7 -41.71 31.82 -3.53
C VAL A 7 -40.24 32.08 -3.87
N VAL A 8 -39.41 32.26 -2.85
CA VAL A 8 -37.95 32.24 -3.01
C VAL A 8 -37.52 30.78 -3.02
N LEU A 9 -37.20 30.28 -4.21
CA LEU A 9 -36.63 28.97 -4.43
C LEU A 9 -35.15 29.00 -3.99
N LEU A 10 -34.84 28.53 -2.78
CA LEU A 10 -33.45 28.23 -2.40
C LEU A 10 -33.04 26.93 -3.11
N THR A 11 -32.35 27.05 -4.23
CA THR A 11 -31.63 25.93 -4.83
C THR A 11 -30.44 25.58 -3.96
N ALA A 12 -30.55 24.48 -3.22
CA ALA A 12 -29.44 23.84 -2.54
C ALA A 12 -28.41 23.35 -3.57
N SER A 13 -27.28 24.05 -3.69
CA SER A 13 -26.12 23.56 -4.43
C SER A 13 -25.37 22.57 -3.53
N SER A 14 -25.84 21.32 -3.51
CA SER A 14 -25.05 20.22 -2.97
C SER A 14 -23.85 20.00 -3.90
N VAL A 15 -22.71 20.59 -3.56
CA VAL A 15 -21.43 20.21 -4.15
C VAL A 15 -21.12 18.82 -3.60
N ALA A 16 -21.61 17.79 -4.30
CA ALA A 16 -21.11 16.45 -4.11
C ALA A 16 -19.64 16.46 -4.54
N ALA A 17 -18.74 16.55 -3.56
CA ALA A 17 -17.35 16.21 -3.77
C ALA A 17 -17.34 14.76 -4.28
N ALA A 18 -17.00 14.60 -5.56
CA ALA A 18 -16.64 13.31 -6.08
C ALA A 18 -15.35 12.90 -5.34
N GLU A 19 -15.50 12.11 -4.27
CA GLU A 19 -14.37 11.38 -3.71
C GLU A 19 -13.86 10.49 -4.84
N ASP A 20 -12.70 10.85 -5.37
CA ASP A 20 -11.94 10.04 -6.30
C ASP A 20 -11.55 8.76 -5.55
N SER A 21 -12.44 7.76 -5.60
CA SER A 21 -12.35 6.58 -4.75
C SER A 21 -11.08 5.81 -5.11
N VAL A 22 -10.05 5.94 -4.28
CA VAL A 22 -8.80 5.20 -4.47
C VAL A 22 -9.13 3.70 -4.47
N LYS A 23 -8.85 3.04 -5.59
CA LYS A 23 -9.08 1.60 -5.73
C LYS A 23 -8.41 0.85 -4.59
N THR A 24 -9.20 0.10 -3.81
CA THR A 24 -8.68 -0.73 -2.72
C THR A 24 -8.59 -2.18 -3.17
N VAL A 25 -7.43 -2.80 -2.93
CA VAL A 25 -7.16 -4.21 -3.21
C VAL A 25 -6.79 -4.91 -1.91
N TYR A 26 -7.35 -6.08 -1.68
CA TYR A 26 -7.23 -6.79 -0.41
C TYR A 26 -6.58 -8.16 -0.58
N SER A 27 -5.72 -8.53 0.37
CA SER A 27 -5.17 -9.87 0.48
C SER A 27 -4.98 -10.27 1.93
N GLU A 28 -5.00 -11.57 2.20
CA GLU A 28 -4.82 -12.12 3.53
C GLU A 28 -3.55 -12.99 3.57
N ALA A 29 -2.73 -12.76 4.59
CA ALA A 29 -1.54 -13.56 4.86
C ALA A 29 -1.92 -15.01 5.20
N PHE A 30 -1.04 -15.92 4.81
CA PHE A 30 -1.15 -17.34 5.17
C PHE A 30 -1.00 -17.53 6.68
N LYS A 31 -0.17 -16.71 7.33
CA LYS A 31 0.10 -16.80 8.76
C LYS A 31 -1.15 -16.40 9.56
N LYS A 32 -1.59 -17.33 10.42
CA LYS A 32 -2.66 -17.11 11.40
C LYS A 32 -2.07 -17.02 12.80
N GLY A 33 -2.72 -16.27 13.66
CA GLY A 33 -2.30 -16.09 15.04
C GLY A 33 -3.04 -14.94 15.73
N PRO A 34 -2.86 -14.77 17.04
CA PRO A 34 -3.52 -13.73 17.82
C PRO A 34 -2.68 -12.44 17.93
N THR A 35 -1.59 -12.29 17.16
CA THR A 35 -0.68 -11.16 17.33
C THR A 35 -1.40 -9.85 17.01
N LYS A 36 -1.32 -8.91 17.96
CA LYS A 36 -1.62 -7.49 17.76
C LYS A 36 -0.33 -6.69 17.73
N ILE A 37 -0.35 -5.59 17.00
CA ILE A 37 0.81 -4.70 16.82
C ILE A 37 0.59 -3.35 17.51
N THR A 38 1.68 -2.63 17.77
CA THR A 38 1.58 -1.19 18.06
C THR A 38 1.24 -0.48 16.75
N GLU A 39 0.14 0.27 16.73
CA GLU A 39 -0.29 0.98 15.53
C GLU A 39 0.75 2.04 15.12
N LEU A 40 0.98 2.15 13.81
CA LEU A 40 2.08 2.94 13.28
C LEU A 40 1.77 3.41 11.87
N THR A 41 2.04 4.69 11.59
CA THR A 41 2.04 5.24 10.24
C THR A 41 3.47 5.61 9.85
N LEU A 42 3.86 5.27 8.63
CA LEU A 42 5.18 5.51 8.04
C LEU A 42 4.99 6.20 6.69
N ASP A 43 5.66 7.33 6.51
CA ASP A 43 5.86 7.95 5.20
C ASP A 43 7.26 7.59 4.72
N VAL A 44 7.32 6.79 3.66
CA VAL A 44 8.55 6.17 3.16
C VAL A 44 8.88 6.73 1.78
N THR A 45 9.99 7.44 1.67
CA THR A 45 10.56 7.87 0.39
C THR A 45 11.65 6.89 -0.03
N LEU A 46 11.40 6.13 -1.09
CA LEU A 46 12.37 5.23 -1.71
C LEU A 46 13.01 5.94 -2.91
N THR A 47 14.34 5.85 -3.03
CA THR A 47 15.09 6.45 -4.13
C THR A 47 16.12 5.48 -4.69
N ALA A 48 16.74 5.82 -5.84
CA ALA A 48 17.84 5.05 -6.39
C ALA A 48 19.06 4.96 -5.44
N GLU A 49 19.32 6.01 -4.64
CA GLU A 49 20.41 6.08 -3.67
C GLU A 49 20.08 5.34 -2.37
N LYS A 50 18.80 5.31 -1.99
CA LYS A 50 18.31 4.58 -0.81
C LYS A 50 17.20 3.59 -1.21
N PRO A 51 17.53 2.56 -2.03
CA PRO A 51 16.51 1.72 -2.65
C PRO A 51 16.02 0.62 -1.72
N LYS A 52 16.76 0.31 -0.65
CA LYS A 52 16.40 -0.67 0.38
C LYS A 52 16.18 0.04 1.70
N GLN A 53 15.02 -0.17 2.30
CA GLN A 53 14.68 0.38 3.62
C GLN A 53 13.96 -0.67 4.46
N GLU A 54 14.21 -0.64 5.78
CA GLU A 54 13.62 -1.56 6.73
C GLU A 54 13.07 -0.83 7.96
N PHE A 55 11.93 -1.30 8.48
CA PHE A 55 11.26 -0.72 9.63
C PHE A 55 10.83 -1.82 10.59
N LYS A 56 11.14 -1.64 11.88
CA LYS A 56 10.71 -2.58 12.93
C LYS A 56 9.26 -2.30 13.31
N ILE A 57 8.46 -3.36 13.35
CA ILE A 57 7.07 -3.31 13.78
C ILE A 57 6.99 -4.03 15.12
N LEU A 58 6.51 -3.32 16.13
CA LEU A 58 6.42 -3.81 17.50
C LEU A 58 5.08 -4.50 17.74
N ASP A 59 5.07 -5.54 18.58
CA ASP A 59 3.83 -6.08 19.14
C ASP A 59 3.18 -5.08 20.13
N SER A 60 2.02 -5.43 20.67
CA SER A 60 1.33 -4.64 21.70
C SER A 60 2.10 -4.52 23.04
N PHE A 61 3.18 -5.28 23.21
CA PHE A 61 4.05 -5.24 24.39
C PHE A 61 5.35 -4.47 24.11
N GLY A 62 5.47 -3.80 22.95
CA GLY A 62 6.65 -3.02 22.58
C GLY A 62 7.84 -3.86 22.10
N ARG A 63 7.65 -5.16 21.85
CA ARG A 63 8.73 -6.05 21.41
C ARG A 63 8.76 -6.13 19.88
N PRO A 64 9.94 -6.11 19.23
CA PRO A 64 10.05 -6.27 17.79
C PRO A 64 9.45 -7.61 17.33
N ARG A 65 8.40 -7.55 16.52
CA ARG A 65 7.68 -8.74 16.06
C ARG A 65 7.80 -8.97 14.57
N TYR A 66 7.73 -7.91 13.78
CA TYR A 66 7.94 -7.98 12.34
C TYR A 66 8.97 -6.95 11.87
N ILE A 67 9.47 -7.16 10.66
CA ILE A 67 10.32 -6.21 9.95
C ILE A 67 9.69 -5.97 8.58
N LEU A 68 9.21 -4.75 8.35
CA LEU A 68 8.78 -4.28 7.04
C LEU A 68 10.03 -3.99 6.21
N ARG A 69 10.08 -4.48 4.97
CA ARG A 69 11.19 -4.27 4.05
C ARG A 69 10.70 -3.84 2.68
N PHE A 70 11.43 -2.91 2.09
CA PHE A 70 11.33 -2.54 0.69
C PHE A 70 12.57 -3.01 -0.05
N ILE A 71 12.37 -3.78 -1.11
CA ILE A 71 13.45 -4.34 -1.93
C ILE A 71 13.23 -3.90 -3.37
N PRO A 72 14.20 -3.25 -4.02
CA PRO A 72 14.03 -2.76 -5.39
C PRO A 72 13.93 -3.94 -6.37
N ASP A 73 13.04 -3.82 -7.34
CA ASP A 73 13.00 -4.69 -8.51
C ASP A 73 13.93 -4.12 -9.58
N ILE A 74 15.07 -4.78 -9.78
CA ILE A 74 16.09 -4.40 -10.75
C ILE A 74 16.29 -5.59 -11.69
N PRO A 75 15.98 -5.46 -13.00
CA PRO A 75 16.24 -6.50 -13.98
C PRO A 75 17.70 -6.92 -14.02
N VAL A 76 17.94 -8.20 -14.27
CA VAL A 76 19.29 -8.73 -14.48
C VAL A 76 19.94 -7.98 -15.65
N GLY A 77 21.12 -7.40 -15.41
CA GLY A 77 21.86 -6.63 -16.41
C GLY A 77 21.42 -5.16 -16.58
N ASP A 78 20.47 -4.67 -15.79
CA ASP A 78 20.13 -3.25 -15.69
C ASP A 78 20.52 -2.69 -14.31
N THR A 79 20.54 -1.36 -14.17
CA THR A 79 20.76 -0.64 -12.92
C THR A 79 19.54 0.16 -12.49
N LYS A 80 18.53 0.25 -13.36
CA LYS A 80 17.32 1.05 -13.13
C LYS A 80 16.25 0.24 -12.42
N ILE A 81 15.54 0.90 -11.52
CA ILE A 81 14.49 0.30 -10.70
C ILE A 81 13.16 0.33 -11.46
N LEU A 82 12.45 -0.79 -11.49
CA LEU A 82 11.10 -0.90 -12.07
C LEU A 82 9.98 -0.79 -11.03
N GLY A 83 10.33 -0.92 -9.76
CA GLY A 83 9.38 -0.92 -8.66
C GLY A 83 10.01 -1.47 -7.38
N TRP A 84 9.18 -1.78 -6.39
CA TRP A 84 9.64 -2.35 -5.13
C TRP A 84 8.76 -3.51 -4.69
N PHE A 85 9.41 -4.56 -4.20
CA PHE A 85 8.76 -5.59 -3.41
C PHE A 85 8.61 -5.10 -1.96
N VAL A 86 7.40 -5.23 -1.43
CA VAL A 86 7.06 -5.03 -0.03
C VAL A 86 7.05 -6.39 0.64
N ARG A 87 7.86 -6.56 1.67
CA ARG A 87 7.91 -7.78 2.47
C ARG A 87 7.68 -7.46 3.94
N LEU A 88 7.01 -8.37 4.63
CA LEU A 88 6.86 -8.31 6.08
C LEU A 88 7.45 -9.58 6.68
N ALA A 89 8.68 -9.54 7.18
CA ALA A 89 9.32 -10.70 7.77
C ALA A 89 8.91 -10.86 9.24
N ASP A 90 8.65 -12.09 9.69
CA ASP A 90 8.52 -12.39 11.12
C ASP A 90 9.92 -12.41 11.75
N ALA A 91 10.14 -11.57 12.76
CA ALA A 91 11.43 -11.46 13.43
C ALA A 91 11.80 -12.74 14.22
N HIS A 92 10.81 -13.52 14.64
CA HIS A 92 10.97 -14.73 15.45
C HIS A 92 11.02 -16.01 14.61
N HIS A 93 10.31 -16.05 13.48
CA HIS A 93 10.23 -17.24 12.62
C HIS A 93 10.83 -16.95 11.25
N ARG A 94 12.12 -17.27 11.09
CA ARG A 94 12.88 -17.03 9.85
C ARG A 94 12.61 -18.04 8.72
N ILE A 95 11.64 -18.94 8.88
CA ILE A 95 11.32 -19.96 7.88
C ILE A 95 10.79 -19.32 6.58
N TYR A 96 10.16 -18.14 6.69
CA TYR A 96 9.62 -17.40 5.55
C TYR A 96 10.23 -15.99 5.47
N ASP A 97 10.64 -15.61 4.26
CA ASP A 97 11.14 -14.26 3.94
C ASP A 97 10.07 -13.17 4.11
N SER A 98 8.79 -13.53 3.96
CA SER A 98 7.65 -12.62 4.08
C SER A 98 6.40 -13.39 4.51
N VAL A 99 5.64 -12.81 5.44
CA VAL A 99 4.30 -13.29 5.81
C VAL A 99 3.21 -12.73 4.88
N LEU A 100 3.51 -11.64 4.15
CA LEU A 100 2.65 -11.21 3.04
C LEU A 100 2.69 -12.31 1.97
N PRO A 101 1.55 -12.65 1.36
CA PRO A 101 1.53 -13.65 0.29
C PRO A 101 2.53 -13.22 -0.78
N ALA A 102 3.41 -14.13 -1.18
CA ALA A 102 4.47 -13.89 -2.16
C ALA A 102 4.23 -14.62 -3.49
N SER A 103 3.24 -15.51 -3.53
CA SER A 103 2.75 -16.13 -4.76
C SER A 103 1.30 -15.72 -5.03
N PRO A 104 0.91 -15.58 -6.29
CA PRO A 104 -0.50 -15.35 -6.62
C PRO A 104 -1.28 -16.58 -6.17
N ASP A 105 -2.33 -16.38 -5.38
CA ASP A 105 -3.28 -17.45 -5.12
C ASP A 105 -3.99 -17.73 -6.46
N VAL A 106 -3.70 -18.89 -7.06
CA VAL A 106 -4.23 -19.24 -8.39
C VAL A 106 -5.75 -19.38 -8.36
N SER A 107 -6.34 -19.56 -7.17
CA SER A 107 -7.80 -19.62 -6.95
C SER A 107 -8.45 -18.26 -6.68
N ARG A 108 -7.66 -17.24 -6.32
CA ARG A 108 -8.10 -15.87 -6.06
C ARG A 108 -7.24 -14.93 -6.87
N ASP A 109 -7.74 -14.62 -8.08
CA ASP A 109 -7.22 -13.62 -9.02
C ASP A 109 -5.79 -13.13 -8.76
N SER A 110 -4.86 -13.64 -9.57
CA SER A 110 -3.38 -13.61 -9.46
C SER A 110 -2.69 -12.22 -9.31
N GLN A 111 -3.15 -11.38 -8.40
CA GLN A 111 -2.65 -10.01 -8.20
C GLN A 111 -1.41 -10.03 -7.31
N GLN A 112 -0.29 -9.57 -7.85
CA GLN A 112 0.99 -9.44 -7.14
C GLN A 112 0.97 -8.22 -6.23
N LEU A 113 0.10 -8.20 -5.21
CA LEU A 113 -0.12 -7.02 -4.37
C LEU A 113 1.12 -6.61 -3.60
N TRP A 114 1.99 -7.55 -3.25
CA TRP A 114 3.28 -7.31 -2.58
C TRP A 114 4.33 -6.67 -3.50
N TRP A 115 4.08 -6.57 -4.80
CA TRP A 115 4.95 -5.88 -5.74
C TRP A 115 4.29 -4.57 -6.19
N ILE A 116 4.96 -3.47 -5.88
CA ILE A 116 4.60 -2.14 -6.34
C ILE A 116 5.26 -1.95 -7.70
N ASP A 117 4.61 -2.49 -8.74
CA ASP A 117 5.07 -2.42 -10.12
C ASP A 117 4.74 -1.04 -10.73
N ALA A 118 5.77 -0.31 -11.15
CA ALA A 118 5.61 1.00 -11.78
C ALA A 118 5.46 0.92 -13.31
N LYS A 119 5.40 -0.28 -13.89
CA LYS A 119 5.14 -0.45 -15.32
C LYS A 119 3.76 0.08 -15.69
N PRO A 120 3.59 0.66 -16.89
CA PRO A 120 2.30 1.17 -17.35
C PRO A 120 1.17 0.12 -17.34
N TYR A 121 1.51 -1.15 -17.53
CA TYR A 121 0.56 -2.27 -17.64
C TYR A 121 0.56 -3.19 -16.42
N ALA A 122 0.92 -2.66 -15.25
CA ALA A 122 0.85 -3.42 -14.00
C ALA A 122 -0.59 -3.90 -13.74
N LYS A 123 -0.75 -5.17 -13.32
CA LYS A 123 -2.07 -5.75 -13.00
C LYS A 123 -2.79 -4.96 -11.90
N THR A 124 -2.03 -4.42 -10.95
CA THR A 124 -2.55 -3.57 -9.87
C THR A 124 -2.13 -2.14 -10.13
N VAL A 125 -3.11 -1.22 -10.19
CA VAL A 125 -2.83 0.21 -10.39
C VAL A 125 -1.89 0.71 -9.30
N LEU A 126 -0.85 1.46 -9.69
CA LEU A 126 0.24 1.84 -8.82
C LEU A 126 -0.23 2.53 -7.52
N GLN A 127 -1.18 3.46 -7.63
CA GLN A 127 -1.73 4.24 -6.52
C GLN A 127 -2.81 3.51 -5.71
N SER A 128 -3.14 2.26 -6.05
CA SER A 128 -4.14 1.48 -5.31
C SER A 128 -3.77 1.37 -3.83
N ARG A 129 -4.78 1.44 -2.97
CA ARG A 129 -4.67 1.13 -1.54
C ARG A 129 -4.60 -0.38 -1.38
N ARG A 130 -3.44 -0.91 -1.03
CA ARG A 130 -3.19 -2.34 -0.84
C ARG A 130 -3.35 -2.69 0.63
N VAL A 131 -4.34 -3.50 0.96
CA VAL A 131 -4.64 -3.91 2.35
C VAL A 131 -4.26 -5.37 2.52
N PHE A 132 -3.33 -5.63 3.42
CA PHE A 132 -2.90 -6.97 3.80
C PHE A 132 -3.38 -7.28 5.21
N LYS A 133 -4.30 -8.23 5.36
CA LYS A 133 -4.64 -8.76 6.69
C LYS A 133 -3.57 -9.75 7.12
N VAL A 134 -2.94 -9.50 8.26
CA VAL A 134 -1.88 -10.34 8.84
C VAL A 134 -2.30 -10.68 10.25
N GLU A 135 -2.55 -11.97 10.54
CA GLU A 135 -3.04 -12.38 11.86
C GLU A 135 -4.29 -11.57 12.31
N GLN A 136 -4.19 -10.77 13.38
CA GLN A 136 -5.25 -9.89 13.88
C GLN A 136 -5.04 -8.40 13.58
N PHE A 137 -4.12 -8.07 12.66
CA PHE A 137 -3.86 -6.69 12.26
C PHE A 137 -3.85 -6.56 10.73
N TYR A 138 -3.70 -5.32 10.27
CA TYR A 138 -3.65 -4.96 8.86
C TYR A 138 -2.39 -4.15 8.59
N CYS A 139 -1.75 -4.43 7.46
CA CYS A 139 -0.74 -3.57 6.85
C CYS A 139 -1.36 -2.97 5.60
N VAL A 140 -1.42 -1.64 5.53
CA VAL A 140 -1.98 -0.89 4.40
C VAL A 140 -0.85 -0.17 3.73
N VAL A 141 -0.70 -0.35 2.42
CA VAL A 141 0.36 0.27 1.62
C VAL A 141 -0.26 1.05 0.48
N GLN A 142 0.12 2.31 0.32
CA GLN A 142 -0.35 3.15 -0.77
C GLN A 142 0.77 4.04 -1.31
N VAL A 143 0.98 3.99 -2.62
CA VAL A 143 1.88 4.95 -3.30
C VAL A 143 1.17 6.30 -3.37
N LYS A 144 1.83 7.34 -2.86
CA LYS A 144 1.34 8.72 -2.87
C LYS A 144 1.88 9.49 -4.06
N ASP A 145 3.16 9.31 -4.38
CA ASP A 145 3.81 9.94 -5.52
C ASP A 145 4.86 9.01 -6.14
N VAL A 146 5.13 9.21 -7.44
CA VAL A 146 6.17 8.49 -8.18
C VAL A 146 6.87 9.45 -9.16
N LYS A 147 8.19 9.54 -9.05
CA LYS A 147 9.03 10.27 -10.01
C LYS A 147 9.76 9.27 -10.88
N ARG A 148 9.49 9.31 -12.18
CA ARG A 148 10.15 8.47 -13.17
C ARG A 148 11.45 9.13 -13.64
N LEU A 149 12.45 8.33 -14.01
CA LEU A 149 13.69 8.83 -14.60
C LEU A 149 13.44 9.51 -15.95
N ILE A 150 12.52 8.96 -16.73
CA ILE A 150 12.08 9.48 -18.02
C ILE A 150 10.54 9.39 -18.03
N PRO A 151 9.82 10.44 -18.47
CA PRO A 151 8.38 10.36 -18.69
C PRO A 151 8.00 9.13 -19.52
N ASP A 152 6.87 8.50 -19.18
CA ASP A 152 6.31 7.33 -19.89
C ASP A 152 7.19 6.06 -19.94
N ARG A 153 8.35 6.05 -19.27
CA ARG A 153 9.18 4.85 -19.09
C ARG A 153 8.92 4.19 -17.72
N PRO A 154 9.09 2.87 -17.60
CA PRO A 154 8.80 2.16 -16.34
C PRO A 154 9.85 2.41 -15.24
N TYR A 155 10.93 3.12 -15.54
CA TYR A 155 12.05 3.31 -14.62
C TYR A 155 11.76 4.39 -13.58
N VAL A 156 11.83 4.00 -12.31
CA VAL A 156 11.53 4.87 -11.18
C VAL A 156 12.83 5.45 -10.61
N ASN A 157 12.80 6.76 -10.35
CA ASN A 157 13.84 7.45 -9.61
C ASN A 157 13.49 7.55 -8.12
N GLN A 158 12.24 7.91 -7.83
CA GLN A 158 11.72 8.08 -6.47
C GLN A 158 10.27 7.56 -6.38
N MET A 159 9.92 6.98 -5.23
CA MET A 159 8.56 6.60 -4.90
C MET A 159 8.27 6.93 -3.44
N ASP A 160 7.19 7.68 -3.22
CA ASP A 160 6.71 8.04 -1.89
C ASP A 160 5.53 7.14 -1.52
N ILE A 161 5.65 6.43 -0.41
CA ILE A 161 4.74 5.37 0.00
C ILE A 161 4.27 5.65 1.43
N ALA A 162 2.97 5.73 1.62
CA ALA A 162 2.38 5.69 2.95
C ALA A 162 2.14 4.23 3.35
N VAL A 163 2.57 3.86 4.55
CA VAL A 163 2.29 2.58 5.17
C VAL A 163 1.61 2.78 6.52
N ASN A 164 0.50 2.08 6.74
CA ASN A 164 -0.21 2.10 8.01
C ASN A 164 -0.35 0.67 8.54
N PHE A 165 0.03 0.47 9.80
CA PHE A 165 -0.27 -0.73 10.57
C PHE A 165 -1.37 -0.43 11.59
N THR A 166 -2.47 -1.17 11.53
CA THR A 166 -3.61 -1.01 12.45
C THR A 166 -4.17 -2.36 12.90
N ASN A 167 -4.70 -2.43 14.11
CA ASN A 167 -5.40 -3.62 14.61
C ASN A 167 -6.90 -3.62 14.24
N THR A 168 -7.37 -2.57 13.57
CA THR A 168 -8.77 -2.41 13.15
C THR A 168 -8.89 -2.51 11.64
N LYS A 169 -10.08 -2.92 11.15
CA LYS A 169 -10.30 -3.02 9.71
C LYS A 169 -10.27 -1.62 9.09
N PRO A 170 -9.36 -1.36 8.13
CA PRO A 170 -9.12 -0.03 7.58
C PRO A 170 -10.05 0.34 6.43
#